data_AF-A0A951A777-F1
#
_entry.id   AF-A0A951A777-F1
#
_cell.length_a   1.000
_cell.length_b   1.000
_cell.length_c   1.000
_cell.angle_alpha   90.00
_cell.angle_beta   90.00
_cell.angle_gamma   90.00
#
_symmetry.space_group_name_H-M   'P 1'
#
loop_
_entity.id
_entity.type
_entity.pdbx_description
1 polymer ?
#
loop_
_entity_poly.entity_id
_entity_poly.type
_entity_poly.pdbx_seq_one_letter_code
_entity_poly.pdbx_strand_id
1 'polypeptide(L)'
;ATQIPPNPQLVTASGTLHQADTLAELAGLTNLSGTGLIETVAGYNSAVRAGRLAALIPAHSTRSGAPRAIETPPFFAIPICAGITNTMSGIAIDGHGRVRRPDGTTIDGLYVAGGATGGLEGGGTGVGYVGGLCHHRPPVKSCRS
;
A
#
# COMPACT_ATOMS: atom_id res chain seq x y z
N ALA A 1 -9.30 -15.08 19.58
CA ALA A 1 -9.23 -14.04 18.53
C ALA A 1 -9.45 -14.73 17.20
N THR A 2 -10.44 -14.32 16.43
CA THR A 2 -10.81 -14.99 15.17
C THR A 2 -9.70 -14.80 14.14
N GLN A 3 -9.06 -15.89 13.71
CA GLN A 3 -8.21 -15.86 12.51
C GLN A 3 -9.10 -15.52 11.33
N ILE A 4 -8.81 -14.39 10.66
CA ILE A 4 -9.47 -14.06 9.41
C ILE A 4 -8.85 -14.99 8.35
N PRO A 5 -9.66 -15.81 7.65
CA PRO A 5 -9.13 -16.69 6.62
C PRO A 5 -8.48 -15.87 5.50
N PRO A 6 -7.49 -16.44 4.78
CA PRO A 6 -6.95 -15.82 3.57
C PRO A 6 -8.08 -15.43 2.61
N ASN A 7 -7.90 -14.35 1.85
CA ASN A 7 -8.89 -13.91 0.87
C ASN A 7 -9.20 -15.07 -0.10
N PRO A 8 -10.43 -15.62 -0.12
CA PRO A 8 -10.77 -16.76 -0.96
C PRO A 8 -10.64 -16.42 -2.45
N GLN A 9 -10.75 -15.13 -2.81
CA GLN A 9 -10.61 -14.69 -4.18
C GLN A 9 -9.19 -14.85 -4.73
N LEU A 10 -8.18 -14.90 -3.86
CA LEU A 10 -6.78 -14.99 -4.28
C LEU A 10 -6.54 -16.29 -5.06
N VAL A 11 -6.99 -17.42 -4.53
CA VAL A 11 -6.84 -18.73 -5.18
C VAL A 11 -7.73 -18.83 -6.42
N THR A 12 -8.97 -18.32 -6.36
CA THR A 12 -9.88 -18.35 -7.53
C THR A 12 -9.41 -17.46 -8.70
N ALA A 13 -8.60 -16.44 -8.41
CA ALA A 13 -8.01 -15.54 -9.41
C ALA A 13 -6.61 -16.00 -9.86
N SER A 14 -6.29 -17.28 -9.69
CA SER A 14 -4.98 -17.88 -10.04
C SER A 14 -3.79 -17.33 -9.25
N GLY A 15 -4.04 -16.73 -8.08
CA GLY A 15 -3.00 -16.33 -7.15
C GLY A 15 -2.43 -17.51 -6.39
N THR A 16 -1.13 -17.45 -6.08
CA THR A 16 -0.42 -18.51 -5.36
C THR A 16 -0.55 -18.33 -3.85
N LEU A 17 -0.98 -19.39 -3.15
CA LEU A 17 -0.99 -19.48 -1.69
C LEU A 17 -0.30 -20.78 -1.28
N HIS A 18 0.86 -20.66 -0.61
CA HIS A 18 1.53 -21.80 -0.01
C HIS A 18 1.06 -21.97 1.43
N GLN A 19 0.82 -23.21 1.85
CA GLN A 19 0.40 -23.57 3.21
C GLN A 19 1.27 -24.73 3.70
N ALA A 20 1.73 -24.68 4.95
CA ALA A 20 2.42 -25.79 5.60
C ALA A 20 2.22 -25.76 7.12
N ASP A 21 2.39 -26.91 7.78
CA ASP A 21 2.26 -27.01 9.24
C ASP A 21 3.53 -26.57 9.98
N THR A 22 4.65 -26.47 9.26
CA THR A 22 5.92 -25.97 9.80
C THR A 22 6.53 -24.86 8.93
N LEU A 23 7.29 -23.96 9.56
CA LEU A 23 8.05 -22.94 8.84
C LEU A 23 9.13 -23.54 7.93
N ALA A 24 9.70 -24.68 8.30
CA ALA A 24 10.71 -25.37 7.49
C ALA A 24 10.12 -25.88 6.17
N GLU A 25 8.95 -26.51 6.22
CA GLU A 25 8.22 -26.94 5.03
C GLU A 25 7.78 -25.74 4.18
N LEU A 26 7.29 -24.67 4.81
CA LEU A 26 6.89 -23.45 4.10
C LEU A 26 8.06 -22.81 3.36
N ALA A 27 9.26 -22.80 3.97
CA ALA A 27 10.48 -22.32 3.33
C ALA A 27 10.82 -23.16 2.09
N GLY A 28 10.67 -24.49 2.18
CA GLY A 28 10.85 -25.39 1.05
C GLY A 28 9.87 -25.11 -0.10
N LEU A 29 8.60 -24.87 0.21
CA LEU A 29 7.57 -24.54 -0.79
C LEU A 29 7.81 -23.19 -1.49
N THR A 30 8.50 -22.26 -0.83
CA THR A 30 8.70 -20.88 -1.29
C THR A 30 10.12 -20.63 -1.81
N ASN A 31 10.98 -21.65 -1.80
CA ASN A 31 12.41 -21.54 -2.14
C ASN A 31 13.15 -20.47 -1.30
N LEU A 32 12.75 -20.35 -0.02
CA LEU A 32 13.40 -19.48 0.97
C LEU A 32 14.39 -20.27 1.82
N SER A 33 15.34 -19.55 2.46
CA SER A 33 16.19 -20.15 3.48
C SER A 33 15.35 -20.60 4.68
N GLY A 34 15.34 -21.90 4.98
CA GLY A 34 14.65 -22.45 6.15
C GLY A 34 15.10 -21.81 7.45
N THR A 35 16.42 -21.76 7.68
CA THR A 35 17.01 -21.10 8.86
C THR A 35 16.66 -19.62 8.90
N GLY A 36 16.81 -18.91 7.77
CA GLY A 36 16.54 -17.48 7.70
C GLY A 36 15.07 -17.13 7.98
N LEU A 37 14.13 -17.94 7.47
CA LEU A 37 12.70 -17.76 7.74
C LEU A 37 12.38 -17.99 9.23
N ILE A 38 12.91 -19.06 9.82
CA ILE A 38 12.68 -19.41 11.23
C ILE A 38 13.25 -18.32 12.15
N GLU A 39 14.48 -17.86 11.91
CA GLU A 39 15.10 -16.78 12.68
C GLU A 39 14.33 -15.47 12.56
N THR A 40 13.87 -15.13 11.35
CA THR A 40 13.07 -13.93 11.10
C THR A 40 11.75 -13.96 11.88
N VAL A 41 11.03 -15.08 11.83
CA VAL A 41 9.76 -15.25 12.57
C VAL A 41 10.01 -15.22 14.08
N ALA A 42 11.09 -15.86 14.56
CA ALA A 42 11.45 -15.82 15.98
C ALA A 42 11.78 -14.39 16.45
N GLY A 43 12.56 -13.64 15.67
CA GLY A 43 12.87 -12.23 15.93
C GLY A 43 11.63 -11.35 15.96
N TYR A 44 10.72 -11.54 15.00
CA TYR A 44 9.43 -10.85 14.97
C TYR A 44 8.58 -11.18 16.21
N ASN A 45 8.41 -12.46 16.54
CA ASN A 45 7.61 -12.89 17.70
C ASN A 45 8.16 -12.33 19.02
N SER A 46 9.49 -12.30 19.17
CA SER A 46 10.16 -11.67 20.31
C SER A 46 9.85 -10.15 20.38
N ALA A 47 9.92 -9.45 19.25
CA ALA A 47 9.59 -8.03 19.18
C ALA A 47 8.11 -7.74 19.48
N VAL A 48 7.19 -8.60 19.04
CA VAL A 48 5.75 -8.51 19.40
C VAL A 48 5.56 -8.64 20.91
N ARG A 49 6.12 -9.69 21.52
CA ARG A 49 5.98 -9.95 22.97
C ARG A 49 6.61 -8.86 23.83
N ALA A 50 7.71 -8.28 23.36
CA ALA A 50 8.42 -7.22 24.08
C ALA A 50 7.92 -5.81 23.77
N GLY A 51 6.94 -5.64 22.85
CA GLY A 51 6.46 -4.32 22.43
C GLY A 51 7.52 -3.47 21.69
N ARG A 52 8.52 -4.09 21.09
CA ARG A 52 9.69 -3.43 20.47
C ARG A 52 9.68 -3.47 18.93
N LEU A 53 8.50 -3.46 18.33
CA LEU A 53 8.31 -3.53 16.87
C LEU A 53 8.96 -2.37 16.10
N ALA A 54 9.05 -1.20 16.72
CA ALA A 54 9.71 -0.03 16.13
C ALA A 54 11.24 -0.22 15.98
N ALA A 55 11.83 -1.20 16.68
CA ALA A 55 13.26 -1.52 16.58
C ALA A 55 13.58 -2.56 15.49
N LEU A 56 12.56 -3.13 14.83
CA LEU A 56 12.77 -3.99 13.66
C LEU A 56 13.30 -3.17 12.48
N ILE A 57 13.93 -3.83 11.52
CA ILE A 57 14.42 -3.23 10.28
C ILE A 57 13.77 -3.97 9.11
N PRO A 58 12.83 -3.33 8.37
CA PRO A 58 12.27 -1.99 8.61
C PRO A 58 11.39 -1.93 9.87
N ALA A 59 11.24 -0.71 10.43
CA ALA A 59 10.43 -0.49 11.63
C ALA A 59 8.96 -0.84 11.36
N HIS A 60 8.35 -1.65 12.22
CA HIS A 60 6.96 -2.06 12.06
C HIS A 60 6.03 -1.12 12.83
N SER A 61 5.07 -0.49 12.12
CA SER A 61 4.07 0.40 12.74
C SER A 61 2.92 -0.39 13.35
N THR A 62 2.32 0.13 14.42
CA THR A 62 1.10 -0.43 15.03
C THR A 62 -0.17 0.34 14.64
N ARG A 63 -0.08 1.23 13.63
CA ARG A 63 -1.19 2.10 13.22
C ARG A 63 -2.41 1.31 12.72
N SER A 64 -2.18 0.18 12.06
CA SER A 64 -3.22 -0.61 11.40
C SER A 64 -3.83 -1.71 12.27
N GLY A 65 -3.47 -1.77 13.57
CA GLY A 65 -4.02 -2.75 14.51
C GLY A 65 -2.98 -3.35 15.45
N ALA A 66 -3.45 -4.20 16.37
CA ALA A 66 -2.59 -4.89 17.31
C ALA A 66 -1.76 -5.98 16.61
N PRO A 67 -0.44 -5.97 16.75
CA PRO A 67 0.43 -7.00 16.17
C PRO A 67 0.18 -8.35 16.83
N ARG A 68 0.41 -9.44 16.09
CA ARG A 68 0.20 -10.82 16.57
C ARG A 68 1.43 -11.65 16.31
N ALA A 69 1.80 -12.50 17.25
CA ALA A 69 2.85 -13.49 17.03
C ALA A 69 2.42 -14.52 15.97
N ILE A 70 3.37 -14.97 15.17
CA ILE A 70 3.23 -16.00 14.14
C ILE A 70 3.72 -17.31 14.76
N GLU A 71 2.82 -18.06 15.40
CA GLU A 71 3.18 -19.26 16.18
C GLU A 71 2.20 -20.42 16.05
N THR A 72 1.01 -20.16 15.50
CA THR A 72 -0.04 -21.16 15.36
C THR A 72 -0.10 -21.64 13.91
N PRO A 73 0.15 -22.93 13.64
CA PRO A 73 -0.04 -23.49 12.31
C PRO A 73 -1.54 -23.55 11.94
N PRO A 74 -1.88 -23.69 10.65
CA PRO A 74 -0.97 -23.73 9.51
C PRO A 74 -0.37 -22.35 9.18
N PHE A 75 0.86 -22.36 8.69
CA PHE A 75 1.57 -21.17 8.21
C PHE A 75 1.30 -20.96 6.72
N PHE A 76 1.22 -19.69 6.32
CA PHE A 76 0.89 -19.30 4.95
C PHE A 76 1.96 -18.38 4.36
N ALA A 77 2.24 -18.53 3.07
CA ALA A 77 3.08 -17.61 2.31
C ALA A 77 2.44 -17.28 0.95
N ILE A 78 2.53 -16.02 0.57
CA ILE A 78 2.02 -15.48 -0.70
C ILE A 78 3.19 -14.75 -1.37
N PRO A 79 3.56 -15.10 -2.62
CA PRO A 79 4.56 -14.34 -3.35
C PRO A 79 3.97 -12.96 -3.71
N ILE A 80 4.68 -11.90 -3.31
CA ILE A 80 4.27 -10.52 -3.57
C ILE A 80 5.30 -9.89 -4.51
N CYS A 81 4.80 -9.28 -5.59
CA CYS A 81 5.57 -8.40 -6.45
C CYS A 81 5.01 -6.98 -6.31
N ALA A 82 5.89 -5.98 -6.28
CA ALA A 82 5.46 -4.59 -6.27
C ALA A 82 4.82 -4.23 -7.62
N GLY A 83 3.53 -3.93 -7.60
CA GLY A 83 2.82 -3.32 -8.73
C GLY A 83 2.79 -1.80 -8.58
N ILE A 84 2.95 -1.07 -9.68
CA ILE A 84 2.72 0.38 -9.70
C ILE A 84 1.21 0.60 -9.67
N THR A 85 0.68 1.06 -8.52
CA THR A 85 -0.76 1.29 -8.35
C THR A 85 -1.19 2.68 -8.82
N ASN A 86 -0.35 3.70 -8.65
CA ASN A 86 -0.64 5.06 -9.08
C ASN A 86 0.64 5.82 -9.45
N THR A 87 0.55 6.70 -10.44
CA THR A 87 1.58 7.70 -10.71
C THR A 87 1.26 8.95 -9.92
N MET A 88 2.16 9.35 -9.01
CA MET A 88 2.06 10.60 -8.24
C MET A 88 2.40 11.86 -9.07
N SER A 89 2.90 11.66 -10.29
CA SER A 89 3.23 12.74 -11.22
C SER A 89 2.01 13.15 -12.05
N GLY A 90 1.96 14.41 -12.47
CA GLY A 90 0.90 14.91 -13.33
C GLY A 90 1.05 16.39 -13.64
N ILE A 91 -0.01 16.98 -14.20
CA ILE A 91 -0.06 18.39 -14.57
C ILE A 91 -0.21 19.24 -13.30
N ALA A 92 0.62 20.26 -13.15
CA ALA A 92 0.52 21.20 -12.04
C ALA A 92 -0.81 21.96 -12.12
N ILE A 93 -1.57 21.95 -11.01
CA ILE A 93 -2.84 22.65 -10.88
C ILE A 93 -2.81 23.61 -9.68
N ASP A 94 -3.74 24.56 -9.64
CA ASP A 94 -4.05 25.31 -8.43
C ASP A 94 -5.13 24.62 -7.59
N GLY A 95 -5.52 25.24 -6.46
CA GLY A 95 -6.56 24.73 -5.58
C GLY A 95 -7.95 24.61 -6.21
N HIS A 96 -8.16 25.11 -7.44
CA HIS A 96 -9.40 25.02 -8.20
C HIS A 96 -9.31 24.04 -9.40
N GLY A 97 -8.19 23.33 -9.54
CA GLY A 97 -7.96 22.37 -10.63
C GLY A 97 -7.56 23.01 -11.97
N ARG A 98 -7.25 24.32 -11.99
CA ARG A 98 -6.81 25.02 -13.22
C ARG A 98 -5.35 24.70 -13.50
N VAL A 99 -5.03 24.41 -14.76
CA VAL A 99 -3.65 24.10 -15.16
C VAL A 99 -2.75 25.32 -14.98
N ARG A 100 -1.61 25.10 -14.31
CA ARG A 100 -0.58 26.11 -14.11
C ARG A 100 0.52 26.01 -15.16
N ARG A 101 0.94 27.15 -15.66
CA ARG A 101 2.16 27.31 -16.47
C ARG A 101 3.39 27.36 -15.57
N PRO A 102 4.61 27.15 -16.12
CA PRO A 102 5.85 27.33 -15.36
C PRO A 102 6.05 28.73 -14.77
N ASP A 103 5.49 29.77 -15.39
CA ASP A 103 5.48 31.14 -14.90
C ASP A 103 4.49 31.39 -13.73
N GLY A 104 3.72 30.36 -13.36
CA GLY A 104 2.75 30.39 -12.28
C GLY A 104 1.35 30.86 -12.64
N THR A 105 1.12 31.35 -13.86
CA THR A 105 -0.21 31.74 -14.37
C THR A 105 -1.07 30.52 -14.72
N THR A 106 -2.39 30.71 -14.81
CA THR A 106 -3.34 29.65 -15.19
C THR A 106 -3.68 29.68 -16.67
N ILE A 107 -3.97 28.51 -17.24
CA ILE A 107 -4.53 28.40 -18.59
C ILE A 107 -6.05 28.47 -18.52
N ASP A 108 -6.62 29.52 -19.08
CA ASP A 108 -8.08 29.71 -19.08
C ASP A 108 -8.80 28.59 -19.83
N GLY A 109 -9.85 28.06 -19.21
CA GLY A 109 -10.66 26.96 -19.75
C GLY A 109 -10.07 25.57 -19.59
N LEU A 110 -8.82 25.43 -19.12
CA LEU A 110 -8.17 24.13 -18.98
C LEU A 110 -8.09 23.68 -17.51
N TYR A 111 -8.72 22.54 -17.23
CA TYR A 111 -8.80 21.94 -15.90
C TYR A 111 -8.36 20.48 -15.94
N VAL A 112 -7.73 20.01 -14.87
CA VAL A 112 -7.28 18.60 -14.73
C VAL A 112 -7.76 18.06 -13.39
N ALA A 113 -8.23 16.82 -13.39
CA ALA A 113 -8.73 16.13 -12.21
C ALA A 113 -8.26 14.67 -12.20
N GLY A 114 -8.29 14.04 -11.01
CA GLY A 114 -7.92 12.64 -10.83
C GLY A 114 -6.42 12.36 -11.00
N GLY A 115 -6.07 11.14 -11.42
CA GLY A 115 -4.66 10.71 -11.52
C GLY A 115 -3.79 11.45 -12.54
N ALA A 116 -4.35 12.40 -13.30
CA ALA A 116 -3.60 13.29 -14.18
C ALA A 116 -3.08 14.55 -13.48
N THR A 117 -3.52 14.84 -12.24
CA THR A 117 -3.04 16.00 -11.48
C THR A 117 -1.70 15.70 -10.82
N GLY A 118 -0.75 16.63 -10.92
CA GLY A 118 0.53 16.55 -10.22
C GLY A 118 0.55 17.43 -8.97
N GLY A 119 1.27 16.98 -7.94
CA GLY A 119 1.52 17.75 -6.72
C GLY A 119 0.45 17.65 -5.63
N LEU A 120 -0.62 16.88 -5.85
CA LEU A 120 -1.60 16.53 -4.81
C LEU A 120 -1.16 15.30 -4.00
N GLU A 121 -0.63 14.29 -4.70
CA GLU A 121 -0.11 13.07 -4.11
C GLU A 121 1.41 13.06 -4.33
N GLY A 122 2.19 13.05 -3.24
CA GLY A 122 3.65 13.03 -3.30
C GLY A 122 4.32 14.20 -2.58
N GLY A 123 5.34 13.89 -1.76
CA GLY A 123 6.15 14.85 -1.00
C GLY A 123 5.93 14.77 0.52
N GLY A 124 7.02 14.84 1.30
CA GLY A 124 7.00 15.10 2.75
C GLY A 124 6.18 14.17 3.66
N THR A 125 6.17 14.48 4.95
CA THR A 125 5.38 13.76 5.96
C THR A 125 3.95 14.29 5.95
N GLY A 126 2.97 13.45 5.58
CA GLY A 126 1.55 13.78 5.67
C GLY A 126 0.75 13.66 4.37
N VAL A 127 1.39 13.29 3.25
CA VAL A 127 0.69 12.98 2.00
C VAL A 127 0.03 11.61 2.06
N GLY A 128 -1.23 11.55 1.62
CA GLY A 128 -2.01 10.33 1.49
C GLY A 128 -2.37 10.08 0.03
N TYR A 129 -2.84 8.86 -0.26
CA TYR A 129 -3.51 8.58 -1.52
C TYR A 129 -4.88 9.27 -1.50
N VAL A 130 -5.08 10.19 -2.42
CA VAL A 130 -6.26 11.04 -2.57
C VAL A 130 -6.96 10.54 -3.83
N GLY A 131 -7.53 9.32 -3.73
CA GLY A 131 -8.04 8.55 -4.87
C GLY A 131 -8.86 9.39 -5.85
N GLY A 132 -8.84 8.99 -7.14
CA GLY A 132 -9.19 9.83 -8.29
C GLY A 132 -10.60 10.45 -8.37
N LEU A 133 -11.43 10.31 -7.33
CA LEU A 133 -12.76 10.90 -7.17
C LEU A 133 -12.76 12.24 -6.40
N CYS A 134 -11.64 12.93 -6.30
CA CYS A 134 -11.61 14.27 -5.70
C CYS A 134 -12.33 15.27 -6.60
N HIS A 135 -13.63 15.34 -6.37
CA HIS A 135 -14.61 16.08 -7.11
C HIS A 135 -14.51 17.56 -6.72
N HIS A 136 -13.76 18.35 -7.47
CA HIS A 136 -13.98 19.80 -7.45
C HIS A 136 -14.99 20.12 -8.55
N ARG A 137 -16.18 20.60 -8.17
CA ARG A 137 -17.15 21.16 -9.12
C ARG A 137 -16.53 22.45 -9.66
N PRO A 138 -15.99 22.50 -10.89
CA PRO A 138 -15.53 23.78 -11.41
C PRO A 138 -16.74 24.71 -11.48
N PRO A 139 -16.57 26.03 -11.30
CA PRO A 139 -17.60 26.97 -11.72
C PRO A 139 -17.78 26.79 -13.23
N VAL A 140 -18.72 25.94 -13.63
CA VAL A 140 -19.19 25.83 -15.00
C VAL A 140 -19.81 27.19 -15.33
N LYS A 141 -19.01 28.10 -15.87
CA LYS A 141 -19.56 29.11 -16.77
C LYS A 141 -20.10 28.31 -17.94
N SER A 142 -21.42 28.29 -18.08
CA SER A 142 -22.15 27.56 -19.11
C SER A 142 -21.40 27.57 -20.44
N CYS A 143 -21.00 26.41 -20.94
CA CYS A 143 -20.85 26.24 -22.39
C CYS A 143 -22.24 26.41 -22.98
N ARG A 144 -22.58 27.64 -23.36
CA ARG A 144 -23.64 27.89 -24.33
C ARG A 144 -22.98 27.72 -25.69
N SER A 145 -23.32 26.63 -26.38
CA SER A 145 -23.38 26.60 -27.84
C SER A 145 -24.61 27.38 -28.30
#